data_AF-A0A921JWW1-F1
#
_entry.id   AF-A0A921JWW1-F1
#
_cell.length_a   1.000
_cell.length_b   1.000
_cell.length_c   1.000
_cell.angle_alpha   90.00
_cell.angle_beta   90.00
_cell.angle_gamma   90.00
#
_symmetry.space_group_name_H-M   'P 1'
#
loop_
_entity.id
_entity.type
_entity.pdbx_description
1 polymer ?
#
loop_
_entity_poly.entity_id
_entity_poly.type
_entity_poly.pdbx_seq_one_letter_code
_entity_poly.pdbx_strand_id
1 'polypeptide(L)'
;IMKEYSRFAEGDDEPYYPINTPDDRDMLAKYRERAAAEARDNKVLFGGRLGTYQYLDMHMAIASALTMVDNKLVPYFTEGAALEQERGH
;
A
#
# COMPACT_ATOMS: atom_id res chain seq x y z
N ILE A 1 -3.44 0.56 34.07
CA ILE A 1 -4.55 1.03 33.21
C ILE A 1 -3.93 1.82 32.07
N MET A 2 -4.15 1.40 30.82
CA MET A 2 -3.74 2.16 29.63
C MET A 2 -4.92 3.01 29.19
N LYS A 3 -4.66 4.26 28.78
CA LYS A 3 -5.67 5.19 28.25
C LYS A 3 -5.20 5.63 26.88
N GLU A 4 -6.08 5.51 25.90
CA GLU A 4 -5.81 5.86 24.51
C GLU A 4 -6.56 7.14 24.14
N TYR A 5 -5.90 8.00 23.37
CA TYR A 5 -6.44 9.29 22.93
C TYR A 5 -6.15 9.47 21.44
N SER A 6 -7.20 9.80 20.68
CA SER A 6 -7.08 10.07 19.25
C SER A 6 -6.55 11.49 19.01
N ARG A 7 -5.68 11.64 18.00
CA ARG A 7 -5.21 12.92 17.47
C ARG A 7 -4.82 12.81 16.00
N PHE A 8 -4.71 13.95 15.33
CA PHE A 8 -4.07 14.00 14.01
C PHE A 8 -2.59 13.64 14.13
N ALA A 9 -2.08 12.90 13.13
CA ALA A 9 -0.67 12.57 13.04
C ALA A 9 0.10 13.73 12.39
N GLU A 10 1.10 14.24 13.08
CA GLU A 10 2.10 15.16 12.56
C GLU A 10 3.27 14.39 11.92
N GLY A 11 4.26 15.09 11.37
CA GLY A 11 5.34 14.47 10.58
C GLY A 11 6.18 13.43 11.34
N ASP A 12 6.33 13.60 12.66
CA ASP A 12 7.10 12.70 13.52
C ASP A 12 6.22 11.63 14.21
N ASP A 13 4.91 11.64 13.94
CA ASP A 13 3.96 10.70 14.53
C ASP A 13 3.79 9.44 13.70
N GLU A 14 3.55 8.31 14.38
CA GLU A 14 3.15 7.10 13.69
C GLU A 14 1.73 7.28 13.12
N PRO A 15 1.53 7.20 11.80
CA PRO A 15 0.20 7.29 11.22
C PRO A 15 -0.54 5.99 11.53
N TYR A 16 -1.69 6.06 12.20
CA TYR A 16 -2.52 4.88 12.55
C TYR A 16 -3.64 4.61 11.54
N TYR A 17 -4.44 5.63 11.21
CA TYR A 17 -5.62 5.49 10.35
C TYR A 17 -5.59 6.51 9.20
N PRO A 18 -5.86 6.10 7.95
CA PRO A 18 -6.03 7.03 6.84
C PRO A 18 -7.32 7.84 7.02
N ILE A 19 -7.24 9.15 6.82
CA ILE A 19 -8.37 10.09 6.98
C ILE A 19 -9.25 10.07 5.73
N ASN A 20 -8.64 9.95 4.55
CA ASN A 20 -9.33 9.74 3.26
C ASN A 20 -10.29 10.88 2.88
N THR A 21 -9.86 12.13 3.10
CA THR A 21 -10.56 13.32 2.59
C THR A 21 -10.54 13.36 1.06
N PRO A 22 -11.37 14.20 0.39
CA PRO A 22 -11.29 14.37 -1.06
C PRO A 22 -9.89 14.76 -1.55
N ASP A 23 -9.22 15.69 -0.86
CA ASP A 23 -7.86 16.10 -1.19
C ASP A 23 -6.85 14.95 -1.02
N ASP A 24 -7.01 14.12 0.02
CA ASP A 24 -6.19 12.90 0.21
C ASP A 24 -6.37 11.94 -0.97
N ARG A 25 -7.59 11.79 -1.48
CA ARG A 25 -7.88 10.88 -2.59
C ARG A 25 -7.25 11.34 -3.90
N ASP A 26 -7.28 12.64 -4.16
CA ASP A 26 -6.64 13.24 -5.34
C ASP A 26 -5.12 13.09 -5.27
N MET A 27 -4.54 13.26 -4.08
CA MET A 27 -3.12 13.04 -3.85
C MET A 27 -2.76 11.55 -3.99
N LEU A 28 -3.57 10.66 -3.42
CA LEU A 28 -3.38 9.21 -3.50
C LEU A 28 -3.42 8.71 -4.95
N ALA A 29 -4.27 9.29 -5.81
CA ALA A 29 -4.29 8.96 -7.23
C ALA A 29 -2.92 9.22 -7.89
N LYS A 30 -2.32 10.39 -7.63
CA LYS A 30 -0.98 10.75 -8.14
C LYS A 30 0.11 9.82 -7.59
N TYR A 31 0.02 9.43 -6.32
CA TYR A 31 0.97 8.48 -5.74
C TYR A 31 0.84 7.08 -6.32
N ARG A 32 -0.37 6.63 -6.67
CA ARG A 32 -0.60 5.34 -7.35
C ARG A 32 0.00 5.31 -8.75
N GLU A 33 -0.12 6.39 -9.51
CA GLU A 33 0.52 6.49 -10.83
C GLU A 33 2.05 6.36 -10.72
N ARG A 34 2.64 7.02 -9.71
CA ARG A 34 4.08 6.90 -9.43
C ARG A 34 4.46 5.49 -8.98
N ALA A 35 3.68 4.88 -8.09
CA ALA A 35 3.91 3.51 -7.63
C ALA A 35 3.88 2.50 -8.79
N ALA A 36 2.96 2.68 -9.75
CA ALA A 36 2.90 1.86 -10.95
C ALA A 36 4.15 2.03 -11.85
N ALA A 37 4.66 3.27 -11.98
CA ALA A 37 5.91 3.53 -12.69
C ALA A 37 7.11 2.86 -11.97
N GLU A 38 7.21 3.00 -10.65
CA GLU A 38 8.26 2.37 -9.84
C GLU A 38 8.25 0.83 -9.94
N ALA A 39 7.06 0.22 -10.03
CA ALA A 39 6.95 -1.23 -10.24
C ALA A 39 7.56 -1.66 -11.58
N ARG A 40 7.27 -0.94 -12.66
CA ARG A 40 7.79 -1.24 -14.00
C ARG A 40 9.28 -0.94 -14.14
N ASP A 41 9.67 0.25 -13.71
CA ASP A 41 10.98 0.82 -14.02
C ASP A 41 12.04 0.34 -13.02
N ASN A 42 11.64 0.17 -11.75
CA ASN A 42 12.56 -0.09 -10.63
C ASN A 42 12.24 -1.37 -9.86
N LYS A 43 11.20 -2.12 -10.25
CA LYS A 43 10.80 -3.38 -9.60
C LYS A 43 10.43 -3.21 -8.13
N VAL A 44 9.84 -2.05 -7.79
CA VAL A 44 9.39 -1.73 -6.43
C VAL A 44 7.88 -1.87 -6.36
N LEU A 45 7.39 -2.76 -5.49
CA LEU A 45 5.97 -2.93 -5.19
C LEU A 45 5.63 -2.30 -3.84
N PHE A 46 4.49 -1.62 -3.77
CA PHE A 46 3.98 -0.98 -2.55
C PHE A 46 2.83 -1.78 -1.95
N GLY A 47 2.96 -2.20 -0.69
CA GLY A 47 1.97 -3.04 -0.01
C GLY A 47 1.66 -2.59 1.41
N GLY A 48 0.68 -3.25 2.02
CA GLY A 48 0.29 -3.02 3.42
C GLY A 48 -0.32 -1.65 3.69
N ARG A 49 -0.52 -1.35 4.98
CA ARG A 49 -1.31 -0.19 5.42
C ARG A 49 -0.75 1.15 4.95
N LEU A 50 0.57 1.33 5.11
CA LEU A 50 1.26 2.58 4.78
C LEU A 50 1.53 2.69 3.26
N GLY A 51 1.96 1.59 2.63
CA GLY A 51 2.28 1.60 1.20
C GLY A 51 1.06 1.76 0.30
N THR A 52 -0.15 1.46 0.78
CA THR A 52 -1.40 1.55 -0.01
C THR A 52 -2.38 2.62 0.47
N TYR A 53 -2.05 3.33 1.55
CA TYR A 53 -2.95 4.27 2.25
C TYR A 53 -4.32 3.64 2.55
N GLN A 54 -4.31 2.46 3.16
CA GLN A 54 -5.53 1.71 3.46
C GLN A 54 -5.44 1.07 4.84
N TYR A 55 -6.46 1.26 5.66
CA TYR A 55 -6.58 0.50 6.91
C TYR A 55 -6.76 -0.99 6.60
N LEU A 56 -5.93 -1.83 7.22
CA LEU A 56 -5.97 -3.28 7.11
C LEU A 56 -5.83 -3.86 8.51
N ASP A 57 -6.81 -4.66 8.92
CA ASP A 57 -6.62 -5.56 10.06
C ASP A 57 -5.56 -6.62 9.74
N MET A 58 -5.02 -7.28 10.76
CA MET A 58 -3.93 -8.25 10.61
C MET A 58 -4.20 -9.31 9.53
N HIS A 59 -5.40 -9.90 9.52
CA HIS A 59 -5.77 -10.93 8.55
C HIS A 59 -5.85 -10.38 7.11
N MET A 60 -6.30 -9.13 6.95
CA MET A 60 -6.35 -8.46 5.64
C MET A 60 -4.94 -8.14 5.13
N ALA A 61 -4.03 -7.74 6.03
CA ALA A 61 -2.63 -7.51 5.68
C ALA A 61 -1.94 -8.81 5.24
N ILE A 62 -2.18 -9.92 5.95
CA ILE A 62 -1.65 -11.25 5.58
C ILE A 62 -2.23 -11.70 4.23
N ALA A 63 -3.55 -11.59 4.03
CA ALA A 63 -4.19 -11.95 2.76
C ALA A 63 -3.68 -11.11 1.58
N SER A 64 -3.49 -9.80 1.78
CA SER A 64 -2.91 -8.89 0.78
C SER A 64 -1.48 -9.29 0.41
N ALA A 65 -0.65 -9.61 1.40
CA ALA A 65 0.72 -10.07 1.16
C ALA A 65 0.78 -11.39 0.38
N LEU A 66 -0.04 -12.38 0.75
CA LEU A 66 -0.13 -13.66 0.03
C LEU A 66 -0.61 -13.44 -1.42
N THR A 67 -1.64 -12.61 -1.60
CA THR A 67 -2.16 -12.24 -2.93
C THR A 67 -1.09 -11.61 -3.82
N MET A 68 -0.26 -10.72 -3.26
CA MET A 68 0.84 -10.10 -3.98
C MET A 68 1.93 -11.12 -4.36
N VAL A 69 2.25 -12.06 -3.47
CA VAL A 69 3.19 -13.14 -3.77
C VAL A 69 2.66 -13.97 -4.94
N ASP A 70 1.44 -14.47 -4.84
CA ASP A 70 0.88 -15.42 -5.80
C ASP A 70 0.64 -14.79 -7.18
N ASN A 71 0.17 -13.55 -7.23
CA ASN A 71 -0.26 -12.93 -8.48
C ASN A 71 0.78 -12.00 -9.13
N LYS A 72 1.81 -11.57 -8.39
CA LYS A 72 2.83 -10.63 -8.90
C LYS A 72 4.23 -11.22 -8.85
N LEU A 73 4.65 -11.71 -7.68
CA LEU A 73 6.03 -12.17 -7.50
C LEU A 73 6.26 -13.53 -8.17
N VAL A 74 5.37 -14.50 -7.95
CA VAL A 74 5.52 -15.84 -8.55
C VAL A 74 5.57 -15.75 -10.07
N PRO A 75 4.60 -15.13 -10.79
CA PRO A 75 4.67 -15.02 -12.25
C PRO A 75 5.90 -14.27 -12.75
N TYR A 76 6.35 -13.23 -12.03
CA TYR A 76 7.58 -12.51 -12.38
C TYR A 76 8.81 -13.44 -12.31
N PHE A 77 8.96 -14.23 -11.25
CA PHE A 77 10.13 -15.09 -11.07
C PHE A 77 10.08 -16.39 -11.86
N THR A 78 8.89 -16.96 -12.11
CA THR A 78 8.76 -18.27 -12.76
C THR A 78 8.47 -18.19 -14.26
N GLU A 79 7.76 -17.15 -14.69
CA GLU A 79 7.25 -17.02 -16.08
C GLU A 79 7.86 -15.82 -16.81
N GLY A 80 8.61 -14.96 -16.11
CA GLY A 80 9.18 -13.74 -16.70
C GLY A 80 8.13 -12.66 -16.98
N ALA A 81 6.96 -12.74 -16.32
CA ALA A 81 5.92 -11.72 -16.44
C ALA A 81 6.43 -10.36 -15.94
N ALA A 82 5.96 -9.26 -16.52
CA ALA A 82 6.32 -7.91 -16.06
C ALA A 82 5.70 -7.61 -14.68
N LEU A 83 6.39 -6.82 -13.85
CA LEU A 83 5.83 -6.29 -12.60
C LEU A 83 4.95 -5.07 -12.90
N GLU A 84 3.65 -5.20 -12.62
CA GLU A 84 2.66 -4.14 -12.83
C GLU A 84 1.79 -3.96 -11.57
N GLN A 85 1.52 -2.70 -11.21
CA GLN A 85 0.73 -2.33 -10.03
C GLN A 85 -0.36 -1.29 -10.38
N GLU A 86 -1.49 -1.77 -10.91
CA GLU A 86 -2.58 -0.92 -11.40
C GLU A 86 -3.48 -0.34 -10.29
N ARG A 87 -3.57 -1.01 -9.13
CA ARG A 87 -4.25 -0.52 -7.92
C ARG A 87 -3.68 -1.28 -6.72
N GLY A 88 -3.69 -0.64 -5.55
CA GLY A 88 -3.26 -1.29 -4.30
C GLY A 88 -3.94 -2.63 -4.13
N HIS A 89 -3.11 -3.65 -3.83
CA HIS A 89 -3.33 -5.11 -3.83
C HIS A 89 -3.27 -5.77 -5.21
#